data_AF-A0A2E0BL65-F1
#
_entry.id   AF-A0A2E0BL65-F1
#
_cell.length_a   1.000
_cell.length_b   1.000
_cell.length_c   1.000
_cell.angle_alpha   90.00
_cell.angle_beta   90.00
_cell.angle_gamma   90.00
#
_symmetry.space_group_name_H-M   'P 1'
#
loop_
_entity.id
_entity.type
_entity.pdbx_description
1 polymer ?
#
loop_
_entity_poly.entity_id
_entity_poly.type
_entity_poly.pdbx_seq_one_letter_code
_entity_poly.pdbx_strand_id
1 'polypeptide(L)'
;MMTLAETDWSGIGFDVVRIPGRDGFGDHLSIKSNWGKESSLSNTGILILTHLDTVHPHGSFGDNKFVIDGDRVTGPGILDMKGGAYIAYQALKSIVNSTDKPLLPIHILCTSDEEVGSPTSRSLIEDAGKSAKYILVTEPARDGGKIVISRRGVGRYKIITRGVAAHAGVNHKDGSSAIREMAGQILRIEDMTDYEQGVTLNVGKISGGTADNTISDYCEATVDLRVESTQLANEIDGKLRDLKPIQENTQVLIEGNMNRPPFSQTKESRDLFDMASAIAAEVGFDLVGMHTGGGSDGSFLAEKIPTLDGLGVDGVGPHTLTEYLKISSLQPRMNLLRKLILNLT
;
A
#
# COMPACT_ATOMS: atom_id res chain seq x y z
N MET A 1 0.45 19.80 -3.05
CA MET A 1 -0.27 19.15 -1.94
C MET A 1 0.51 19.23 -0.62
N MET A 2 1.77 18.77 -0.58
CA MET A 2 2.55 18.77 0.67
C MET A 2 2.65 20.13 1.38
N THR A 3 2.81 21.25 0.66
CA THR A 3 2.84 22.60 1.29
C THR A 3 1.53 22.98 1.96
N LEU A 4 0.40 22.60 1.36
CA LEU A 4 -0.92 22.83 1.95
C LEU A 4 -1.09 22.00 3.23
N ALA A 5 -0.77 20.70 3.16
CA ALA A 5 -0.85 19.82 4.32
C ALA A 5 0.05 20.31 5.47
N GLU A 6 1.29 20.72 5.18
CA GLU A 6 2.20 21.30 6.18
C GLU A 6 1.57 22.54 6.85
N THR A 7 1.03 23.46 6.06
CA THR A 7 0.36 24.67 6.56
C THR A 7 -0.84 24.33 7.45
N ASP A 8 -1.68 23.39 7.02
CA ASP A 8 -2.87 22.98 7.74
C ASP A 8 -2.54 22.34 9.10
N TRP A 9 -1.56 21.42 9.13
CA TRP A 9 -1.13 20.74 10.34
C TRP A 9 -0.42 21.68 11.33
N SER A 10 0.50 22.52 10.85
CA SER A 10 1.14 23.53 11.69
C SER A 10 0.12 24.54 12.23
N GLY A 11 -0.88 24.92 11.43
CA GLY A 11 -1.94 25.86 11.82
C GLY A 11 -2.84 25.37 12.97
N ILE A 12 -2.85 24.06 13.26
CA ILE A 12 -3.57 23.48 14.40
C ILE A 12 -2.64 23.02 15.52
N GLY A 13 -1.37 23.46 15.52
CA GLY A 13 -0.45 23.27 16.63
C GLY A 13 0.26 21.92 16.69
N PHE A 14 0.35 21.19 15.58
CA PHE A 14 1.24 20.02 15.47
C PHE A 14 2.67 20.43 15.09
N ASP A 15 3.65 19.65 15.54
CA ASP A 15 5.03 19.78 15.10
C ASP A 15 5.16 19.08 13.74
N VAL A 16 5.49 19.84 12.69
CA VAL A 16 5.62 19.31 11.34
C VAL A 16 7.06 19.38 10.88
N VAL A 17 7.57 18.25 10.40
CA VAL A 17 8.88 18.12 9.76
C VAL A 17 8.68 17.65 8.32
N ARG A 18 9.02 18.50 7.36
CA ARG A 18 9.12 18.14 5.95
C ARG A 18 10.42 17.38 5.70
N ILE A 19 10.30 16.17 5.15
CA ILE A 19 11.42 15.31 4.78
C ILE A 19 11.59 15.45 3.26
N PRO A 20 12.74 15.98 2.78
CA PRO A 20 12.95 16.17 1.35
C PRO A 20 12.83 14.87 0.56
N GLY A 21 12.17 14.95 -0.59
CA GLY A 21 12.09 13.85 -1.54
C GLY A 21 13.47 13.43 -2.08
N ARG A 22 13.58 12.16 -2.48
CA ARG A 22 14.78 11.58 -3.08
C ARG A 22 14.40 10.61 -4.21
N ASP A 23 15.39 10.20 -5.00
CA ASP A 23 15.23 9.18 -6.04
C ASP A 23 14.11 9.49 -7.07
N GLY A 24 13.81 10.79 -7.27
CA GLY A 24 12.75 11.27 -8.17
C GLY A 24 11.35 11.34 -7.55
N PHE A 25 11.20 11.00 -6.27
CA PHE A 25 9.93 11.08 -5.53
C PHE A 25 9.79 12.40 -4.76
N GLY A 26 8.54 12.72 -4.42
CA GLY A 26 8.19 13.94 -3.69
C GLY A 26 8.60 13.93 -2.20
N ASP A 27 8.41 15.08 -1.55
CA ASP A 27 8.62 15.20 -0.10
C ASP A 27 7.60 14.37 0.69
N HIS A 28 7.98 14.00 1.91
CA HIS A 28 7.09 13.44 2.92
C HIS A 28 6.90 14.42 4.09
N LEU A 29 5.83 14.24 4.88
CA LEU A 29 5.62 15.00 6.12
C LEU A 29 5.56 14.07 7.33
N SER A 30 6.38 14.35 8.33
CA SER A 30 6.32 13.76 9.66
C SER A 30 5.68 14.75 10.62
N ILE A 31 4.50 14.41 11.14
CA ILE A 31 3.64 15.33 11.90
C ILE A 31 3.41 14.72 13.28
N LYS A 32 3.75 15.44 14.35
CA LYS A 32 3.69 14.92 15.72
C LYS A 32 2.84 15.81 16.62
N SER A 33 2.02 15.18 17.45
CA SER A 33 1.22 15.90 18.44
C SER A 33 2.11 16.53 19.51
N ASN A 34 1.67 17.68 20.04
CA ASN A 34 2.33 18.35 21.15
C ASN A 34 1.90 17.85 22.55
N TRP A 35 0.94 16.93 22.61
CA TRP A 35 0.51 16.24 23.82
C TRP A 35 0.97 14.78 23.82
N GLY A 36 0.79 14.10 24.97
CA GLY A 36 1.16 12.69 25.15
C GLY A 36 2.68 12.44 25.22
N LYS A 37 3.50 13.50 25.17
CA LYS A 37 4.97 13.43 25.15
C LYS A 37 5.60 13.03 26.50
N GLU A 38 4.86 13.02 27.60
CA GLU A 38 5.38 12.74 28.96
C GLU A 38 5.67 11.25 29.21
N SER A 39 5.26 10.36 28.29
CA SER A 39 5.62 8.95 28.32
C SER A 39 7.03 8.75 27.77
N SER A 40 8.01 8.51 28.65
CA SER A 40 9.39 8.13 28.29
C SER A 40 9.54 6.67 27.85
N LEU A 41 8.42 5.96 27.60
CA LEU A 41 8.39 4.54 27.25
C LEU A 41 8.27 4.36 25.73
N SER A 42 9.05 3.43 25.16
CA SER A 42 8.83 2.92 23.81
C SER A 42 7.46 2.22 23.69
N ASN A 43 6.90 2.14 22.48
CA ASN A 43 5.57 1.55 22.19
C ASN A 43 4.39 2.24 22.89
N THR A 44 4.34 3.57 22.83
CA THR A 44 3.27 4.34 23.50
C THR A 44 2.48 5.27 22.59
N GLY A 45 2.77 5.34 21.28
CA GLY A 45 2.07 6.25 20.37
C GLY A 45 1.05 5.59 19.43
N ILE A 46 0.26 6.44 18.76
CA ILE A 46 -0.58 6.05 17.62
C ILE A 46 0.12 6.56 16.36
N LEU A 47 0.45 5.64 15.43
CA LEU A 47 0.95 5.99 14.11
C LEU A 47 -0.22 6.03 13.12
N ILE A 48 -0.47 7.18 12.52
CA ILE A 48 -1.46 7.34 11.45
C ILE A 48 -0.72 7.37 10.11
N LEU A 49 -1.06 6.46 9.21
CA LEU A 49 -0.47 6.39 7.88
C LEU A 49 -1.46 6.91 6.84
N THR A 50 -1.00 7.87 6.04
CA THR A 50 -1.74 8.43 4.91
C THR A 50 -0.77 8.72 3.79
N HIS A 51 -1.21 8.59 2.53
CA HIS A 51 -0.43 9.03 1.38
C HIS A 51 -1.16 10.16 0.66
N LEU A 52 -0.40 11.01 -0.05
CA LEU A 52 -0.91 12.18 -0.77
C LEU A 52 -0.60 12.14 -2.27
N ASP A 53 0.19 11.18 -2.72
CA ASP A 53 0.26 10.77 -4.12
C ASP A 53 -1.01 10.03 -4.55
N THR A 54 -1.12 9.82 -5.86
CA THR A 54 -2.24 9.12 -6.51
C THR A 54 -1.70 8.38 -7.72
N VAL A 55 -2.33 7.29 -8.15
CA VAL A 55 -1.99 6.62 -9.42
C VAL A 55 -2.11 7.50 -10.68
N HIS A 56 -2.83 8.61 -10.60
CA HIS A 56 -3.22 9.39 -11.78
C HIS A 56 -2.08 10.23 -12.36
N PRO A 57 -1.75 10.07 -13.66
CA PRO A 57 -0.82 10.97 -14.34
C PRO A 57 -1.24 12.44 -14.29
N HIS A 58 -0.28 13.35 -14.43
CA HIS A 58 -0.56 14.77 -14.56
C HIS A 58 -1.52 15.04 -15.73
N GLY A 59 -2.61 15.77 -15.43
CA GLY A 59 -3.62 16.15 -16.42
C GLY A 59 -4.77 15.16 -16.61
N SER A 60 -4.76 14.01 -15.94
CA SER A 60 -5.76 12.92 -16.14
C SER A 60 -7.23 13.32 -15.98
N PHE A 61 -7.52 14.38 -15.21
CA PHE A 61 -8.89 14.84 -14.96
C PHE A 61 -9.31 16.05 -15.80
N GLY A 62 -8.45 16.55 -16.70
CA GLY A 62 -8.75 17.69 -17.59
C GLY A 62 -9.35 18.88 -16.84
N ASP A 63 -10.53 19.34 -17.29
CA ASP A 63 -11.32 20.41 -16.67
C ASP A 63 -12.27 19.93 -15.54
N ASN A 64 -12.60 18.63 -15.50
CA ASN A 64 -13.52 18.04 -14.51
C ASN A 64 -12.77 17.59 -13.24
N LYS A 65 -12.11 18.53 -12.57
CA LYS A 65 -11.23 18.22 -11.43
C LYS A 65 -11.99 17.93 -10.13
N PHE A 66 -13.21 18.45 -9.99
CA PHE A 66 -14.00 18.33 -8.78
C PHE A 66 -15.47 18.54 -9.09
N VAL A 67 -16.29 17.50 -8.93
CA VAL A 67 -17.73 17.55 -9.22
C VAL A 67 -18.49 17.00 -8.04
N ILE A 68 -19.49 17.74 -7.59
CA ILE A 68 -20.46 17.30 -6.58
C ILE A 68 -21.77 16.98 -7.31
N ASP A 69 -22.25 15.76 -7.16
CA ASP A 69 -23.54 15.30 -7.66
C ASP A 69 -24.27 14.51 -6.56
N GLY A 70 -25.21 15.18 -5.89
CA GLY A 70 -25.92 14.62 -4.74
C GLY A 70 -24.94 14.21 -3.63
N ASP A 71 -24.92 12.91 -3.30
CA ASP A 71 -24.03 12.35 -2.27
C ASP A 71 -22.63 12.00 -2.82
N ARG A 72 -22.37 12.16 -4.12
CA ARG A 72 -21.10 11.76 -4.74
C ARG A 72 -20.20 12.97 -4.97
N VAL A 73 -18.93 12.82 -4.64
CA VAL A 73 -17.88 13.78 -5.02
C VAL A 73 -16.78 13.07 -5.80
N THR A 74 -16.58 13.49 -7.05
CA THR A 74 -15.54 12.97 -7.95
C THR A 74 -14.38 13.95 -8.02
N GLY A 75 -13.15 13.41 -8.06
CA GLY A 75 -11.93 14.18 -8.23
C GLY A 75 -10.67 13.31 -8.07
N PRO A 76 -9.50 13.78 -8.52
CA PRO A 76 -8.25 13.00 -8.53
C PRO A 76 -7.78 12.67 -7.11
N GLY A 77 -7.76 11.37 -6.79
CA GLY A 77 -7.42 10.83 -5.49
C GLY A 77 -8.36 11.27 -4.38
N ILE A 78 -9.59 11.69 -4.73
CA ILE A 78 -10.55 12.16 -3.75
C ILE A 78 -10.97 11.03 -2.81
N LEU A 79 -11.10 9.81 -3.36
CA LEU A 79 -11.30 8.60 -2.58
C LEU A 79 -9.95 8.14 -2.04
N ASP A 80 -8.99 7.88 -2.94
CA ASP A 80 -7.71 7.23 -2.64
C ASP A 80 -6.50 8.20 -2.74
N MET A 81 -5.98 8.74 -1.63
CA MET A 81 -6.60 8.71 -0.30
C MET A 81 -6.80 10.09 0.34
N LYS A 82 -6.97 11.14 -0.46
CA LYS A 82 -7.12 12.52 0.06
C LYS A 82 -8.35 12.69 0.95
N GLY A 83 -9.44 11.95 0.69
CA GLY A 83 -10.60 11.91 1.60
C GLY A 83 -10.24 11.36 2.97
N GLY A 84 -9.43 10.30 3.02
CA GLY A 84 -8.86 9.75 4.24
C GLY A 84 -7.96 10.74 4.99
N ALA A 85 -7.04 11.39 4.28
CA ALA A 85 -6.18 12.43 4.83
C ALA A 85 -7.00 13.59 5.43
N TYR A 86 -8.07 14.00 4.73
CA TYR A 86 -8.96 15.07 5.16
C TYR A 86 -9.71 14.72 6.45
N ILE A 87 -10.31 13.53 6.55
CA ILE A 87 -11.03 13.17 7.78
C ILE A 87 -10.09 12.97 8.97
N ALA A 88 -8.85 12.54 8.74
CA ALA A 88 -7.82 12.46 9.79
C ALA A 88 -7.45 13.84 10.32
N TYR A 89 -7.22 14.79 9.41
CA TYR A 89 -7.00 16.20 9.76
C TYR A 89 -8.17 16.78 10.56
N GLN A 90 -9.41 16.58 10.09
CA GLN A 90 -10.60 17.12 10.74
C GLN A 90 -10.86 16.49 12.12
N ALA A 91 -10.64 15.18 12.27
CA ALA A 91 -10.76 14.47 13.56
C ALA A 91 -9.76 15.04 14.59
N LEU A 92 -8.51 15.22 14.19
CA LEU A 92 -7.45 15.74 15.07
C LEU A 92 -7.63 17.23 15.37
N LYS A 93 -8.04 18.03 14.39
CA LYS A 93 -8.42 19.44 14.60
C LYS A 93 -9.57 19.56 15.60
N SER A 94 -10.57 18.67 15.52
CA SER A 94 -11.67 18.62 16.49
C SER A 94 -11.16 18.29 17.90
N ILE A 95 -10.22 17.35 18.03
CA ILE A 95 -9.60 17.01 19.32
C ILE A 95 -8.85 18.20 19.91
N VAL A 96 -8.00 18.87 19.12
CA VAL A 96 -7.24 20.07 19.55
C VAL A 96 -8.17 21.15 20.08
N ASN A 97 -9.31 21.36 19.44
CA ASN A 97 -10.30 22.37 19.82
C ASN A 97 -11.25 21.92 20.94
N SER A 98 -11.07 20.73 21.49
CA SER A 98 -11.91 20.17 22.56
C SER A 98 -11.17 20.08 23.89
N THR A 99 -11.90 19.84 24.97
CA THR A 99 -11.33 19.55 26.29
C THR A 99 -10.80 18.13 26.40
N ASP A 100 -11.14 17.25 25.46
CA ASP A 100 -10.72 15.85 25.46
C ASP A 100 -9.20 15.77 25.29
N LYS A 101 -8.56 14.86 26.04
CA LYS A 101 -7.11 14.66 26.03
C LYS A 101 -6.82 13.22 25.61
N PRO A 102 -6.29 12.98 24.40
CA PRO A 102 -5.77 11.66 24.04
C PRO A 102 -4.67 11.28 25.02
N LEU A 103 -4.68 10.02 25.47
CA LEU A 103 -3.64 9.50 26.36
C LEU A 103 -2.31 9.31 25.63
N LEU A 104 -2.39 8.87 24.37
CA LEU A 104 -1.23 8.51 23.57
C LEU A 104 -0.77 9.67 22.67
N PRO A 105 0.55 9.89 22.50
CA PRO A 105 1.07 10.77 21.48
C PRO A 105 0.71 10.24 20.09
N ILE A 106 0.55 11.16 19.15
CA ILE A 106 0.14 10.86 17.77
C ILE A 106 1.27 11.25 16.84
N HIS A 107 1.62 10.34 15.94
CA HIS A 107 2.52 10.58 14.82
C HIS A 107 1.76 10.29 13.53
N ILE A 108 1.57 11.30 12.69
CA ILE A 108 1.05 11.12 11.32
C ILE A 108 2.24 11.16 10.36
N LEU A 109 2.29 10.20 9.45
CA LEU A 109 3.23 10.21 8.33
C LEU A 109 2.43 10.36 7.03
N CYS A 110 2.60 11.49 6.35
CA CYS A 110 2.06 11.73 5.01
C CYS A 110 3.12 11.36 3.97
N THR A 111 2.91 10.27 3.25
CA THR A 111 3.83 9.76 2.21
C THR A 111 3.43 10.26 0.82
N SER A 112 4.28 10.05 -0.18
CA SER A 112 4.10 10.58 -1.54
C SER A 112 4.49 9.59 -2.63
N ASP A 113 4.55 8.32 -2.29
CA ASP A 113 5.10 7.25 -3.11
C ASP A 113 4.44 5.90 -2.80
N GLU A 114 3.29 5.89 -2.12
CA GLU A 114 2.59 4.65 -1.74
C GLU A 114 2.21 3.84 -2.98
N GLU A 115 1.69 4.53 -4.00
CA GLU A 115 1.05 3.94 -5.18
C GLU A 115 2.06 3.18 -6.07
N VAL A 116 3.35 3.50 -5.91
CA VAL A 116 4.46 2.83 -6.60
C VAL A 116 5.17 1.80 -5.72
N GLY A 117 4.76 1.65 -4.45
CA GLY A 117 5.28 0.67 -3.51
C GLY A 117 6.16 1.23 -2.38
N SER A 118 6.12 2.53 -2.14
CA SER A 118 6.81 3.22 -1.03
C SER A 118 8.35 3.09 -1.02
N PRO A 119 9.04 3.25 -2.17
CA PRO A 119 10.49 3.09 -2.24
C PRO A 119 11.29 4.05 -1.34
N THR A 120 10.76 5.25 -1.08
CA THR A 120 11.43 6.27 -0.24
C THR A 120 10.81 6.42 1.14
N SER A 121 9.52 6.09 1.29
CA SER A 121 8.82 6.19 2.57
C SER A 121 8.82 4.93 3.44
N ARG A 122 9.08 3.73 2.89
CA ARG A 122 9.10 2.48 3.68
C ARG A 122 9.96 2.56 4.94
N SER A 123 11.21 3.01 4.81
CA SER A 123 12.11 3.12 5.96
C SER A 123 11.61 4.13 6.99
N LEU A 124 10.94 5.21 6.55
CA LEU A 124 10.34 6.20 7.44
C LEU A 124 9.15 5.63 8.21
N ILE A 125 8.33 4.80 7.55
CA ILE A 125 7.22 4.08 8.18
C ILE A 125 7.75 3.10 9.23
N GLU A 126 8.74 2.28 8.86
CA GLU A 126 9.36 1.31 9.76
C GLU A 126 10.03 2.00 10.97
N ASP A 127 10.68 3.14 10.76
CA ASP A 127 11.27 3.96 11.83
C ASP A 127 10.22 4.58 12.75
N ALA A 128 9.14 5.15 12.20
CA ALA A 128 8.02 5.68 12.98
C ALA A 128 7.37 4.59 13.85
N GLY A 129 7.23 3.39 13.27
CA GLY A 129 6.69 2.20 13.92
C GLY A 129 7.40 1.81 15.22
N LYS A 130 8.69 2.12 15.38
CA LYS A 130 9.46 1.81 16.61
C LYS A 130 8.88 2.45 17.88
N SER A 131 8.07 3.50 17.73
CA SER A 131 7.40 4.19 18.85
C SER A 131 5.89 3.91 18.93
N ALA A 132 5.34 3.20 17.94
CA ALA A 132 3.91 3.00 17.78
C ALA A 132 3.43 1.78 18.59
N LYS A 133 2.31 1.97 19.28
CA LYS A 133 1.51 0.92 19.92
C LYS A 133 0.37 0.46 19.00
N TYR A 134 -0.16 1.37 18.20
CA TYR A 134 -1.23 1.11 17.23
C TYR A 134 -0.91 1.80 15.90
N ILE A 135 -1.33 1.20 14.79
CA ILE A 135 -1.28 1.81 13.47
C ILE A 135 -2.70 1.95 12.92
N LEU A 136 -3.02 3.16 12.46
CA LEU A 136 -4.30 3.49 11.85
C LEU A 136 -4.03 3.99 10.41
N VAL A 137 -4.43 3.22 9.40
CA VAL A 137 -4.26 3.59 7.99
C VAL A 137 -5.57 4.18 7.46
N THR A 138 -5.50 5.41 6.95
CA THR A 138 -6.70 6.17 6.55
C THR A 138 -7.13 5.91 5.11
N GLU A 139 -6.66 4.81 4.52
CA GLU A 139 -7.06 4.28 3.21
C GLU A 139 -8.58 4.23 3.07
N PRO A 140 -9.14 4.29 1.85
CA PRO A 140 -10.58 4.21 1.64
C PRO A 140 -11.22 3.04 2.36
N ALA A 141 -12.43 3.22 2.89
CA ALA A 141 -13.23 2.08 3.28
C ALA A 141 -13.54 1.21 2.05
N ARG A 142 -13.84 -0.07 2.27
CA ARG A 142 -14.09 -1.04 1.19
C ARG A 142 -15.57 -1.45 1.16
N ASP A 143 -16.12 -1.76 0.00
CA ASP A 143 -17.45 -2.39 -0.20
C ASP A 143 -18.54 -1.96 0.80
N GLY A 144 -18.92 -0.68 0.79
CA GLY A 144 -19.99 -0.17 1.65
C GLY A 144 -19.52 0.10 3.08
N GLY A 145 -18.28 0.57 3.24
CA GLY A 145 -17.76 1.01 4.53
C GLY A 145 -17.05 -0.06 5.38
N LYS A 146 -16.73 -1.23 4.83
CA LYS A 146 -15.92 -2.23 5.52
C LYS A 146 -14.51 -1.72 5.78
N ILE A 147 -13.90 -2.26 6.83
CA ILE A 147 -12.53 -1.98 7.25
C ILE A 147 -11.65 -3.19 6.94
N VAL A 148 -10.41 -2.96 6.55
CA VAL A 148 -9.45 -4.01 6.25
C VAL A 148 -8.79 -4.47 7.55
N ILE A 149 -8.99 -5.74 7.89
CA ILE A 149 -8.41 -6.40 9.07
C ILE A 149 -7.31 -7.40 8.70
N SER A 150 -7.17 -7.70 7.41
CA SER A 150 -6.06 -8.49 6.89
C SER A 150 -5.87 -8.25 5.39
N ARG A 151 -4.62 -8.42 4.92
CA ARG A 151 -4.21 -8.30 3.52
C ARG A 151 -3.26 -9.42 3.14
N ARG A 152 -3.37 -9.90 1.89
CA ARG A 152 -2.32 -10.75 1.29
C ARG A 152 -1.02 -9.96 1.14
N GLY A 153 0.11 -10.62 1.32
CA GLY A 153 1.41 -10.07 0.95
C GLY A 153 1.52 -9.86 -0.56
N VAL A 154 2.38 -8.93 -0.96
CA VAL A 154 2.58 -8.55 -2.37
C VAL A 154 4.06 -8.59 -2.69
N GLY A 155 4.46 -9.49 -3.58
CA GLY A 155 5.77 -9.54 -4.20
C GLY A 155 5.73 -9.00 -5.63
N ARG A 156 6.78 -8.28 -6.01
CA ARG A 156 6.99 -7.81 -7.39
C ARG A 156 8.37 -8.25 -7.84
N TYR A 157 8.40 -9.14 -8.83
CA TYR A 157 9.64 -9.69 -9.37
C TYR A 157 9.78 -9.36 -10.85
N LYS A 158 11.02 -9.20 -11.28
CA LYS A 158 11.38 -9.11 -12.69
C LYS A 158 12.28 -10.29 -13.03
N ILE A 159 11.85 -11.10 -13.98
CA ILE A 159 12.59 -12.24 -14.52
C ILE A 159 13.26 -11.76 -15.80
N ILE A 160 14.55 -11.98 -15.92
CA ILE A 160 15.32 -11.65 -17.11
C ILE A 160 15.98 -12.93 -17.59
N THR A 161 15.74 -13.28 -18.84
CA THR A 161 16.44 -14.38 -19.52
C THR A 161 17.39 -13.81 -20.54
N ARG A 162 18.62 -14.33 -20.56
CA ARG A 162 19.62 -14.02 -21.58
C ARG A 162 19.98 -15.27 -22.37
N GLY A 163 20.21 -15.09 -23.66
CA GLY A 163 20.60 -16.13 -24.59
C GLY A 163 21.75 -15.70 -25.49
N VAL A 164 21.82 -16.26 -26.68
CA VAL A 164 22.84 -15.96 -27.69
C VAL A 164 22.15 -15.65 -29.02
N ALA A 165 22.43 -14.47 -29.56
CA ALA A 165 21.89 -14.04 -30.84
C ALA A 165 22.54 -14.80 -32.00
N ALA A 166 21.73 -15.15 -33.00
CA ALA A 166 22.17 -15.74 -34.26
C ALA A 166 21.16 -15.44 -35.36
N HIS A 167 21.57 -15.52 -36.63
CA HIS A 167 20.65 -15.35 -37.74
C HIS A 167 19.80 -16.62 -37.91
N ALA A 168 18.47 -16.49 -37.81
CA ALA A 168 17.56 -17.62 -37.76
C ALA A 168 17.61 -18.52 -38.99
N GLY A 169 17.96 -17.97 -40.16
CA GLY A 169 18.08 -18.73 -41.41
C GLY A 169 19.49 -19.18 -41.81
N VAL A 170 20.55 -18.66 -41.18
CA VAL A 170 21.94 -18.88 -41.64
C VAL A 170 22.70 -19.76 -40.66
N ASN A 171 22.66 -19.41 -39.37
CA ASN A 171 23.42 -20.10 -38.34
C ASN A 171 22.60 -20.30 -37.06
N HIS A 172 21.34 -20.69 -37.22
CA HIS A 172 20.37 -20.94 -36.14
C HIS A 172 20.94 -21.74 -34.97
N LYS A 173 21.71 -22.80 -35.26
CA LYS A 173 22.29 -23.71 -34.26
C LYS A 173 23.31 -23.06 -33.33
N ASP A 174 23.87 -21.91 -33.71
CA ASP A 174 24.84 -21.17 -32.89
C ASP A 174 24.14 -20.25 -31.87
N GLY A 175 22.82 -20.05 -32.01
CA GLY A 175 22.02 -19.23 -31.12
C GLY A 175 21.37 -20.00 -29.97
N SER A 176 20.92 -19.28 -28.96
CA SER A 176 20.13 -19.82 -27.84
C SER A 176 19.06 -18.80 -27.49
N SER A 177 17.79 -19.16 -27.68
CA SER A 177 16.68 -18.20 -27.59
C SER A 177 16.30 -17.88 -26.15
N ALA A 178 16.48 -16.62 -25.76
CA ALA A 178 16.00 -16.06 -24.51
C ALA A 178 14.46 -16.09 -24.40
N ILE A 179 13.74 -15.87 -25.51
CA ILE A 179 12.27 -15.97 -25.50
C ILE A 179 11.82 -17.40 -25.22
N ARG A 180 12.49 -18.40 -25.80
CA ARG A 180 12.20 -19.81 -25.53
C ARG A 180 12.50 -20.17 -24.08
N GLU A 181 13.58 -19.61 -23.53
CA GLU A 181 13.92 -19.79 -22.11
C GLU A 181 12.83 -19.19 -21.23
N MET A 182 12.44 -17.94 -21.49
CA MET A 182 11.38 -17.25 -20.75
C MET A 182 10.06 -18.01 -20.81
N ALA A 183 9.67 -18.53 -21.97
CA ALA A 183 8.44 -19.31 -22.11
C ALA A 183 8.41 -20.53 -21.16
N GLY A 184 9.54 -21.23 -21.01
CA GLY A 184 9.66 -22.33 -20.05
C GLY A 184 9.63 -21.87 -18.59
N GLN A 185 10.29 -20.74 -18.27
CA GLN A 185 10.29 -20.19 -16.92
C GLN A 185 8.89 -19.70 -16.50
N ILE A 186 8.13 -19.08 -17.41
CA ILE A 186 6.76 -18.61 -17.14
C ILE A 186 5.88 -19.77 -16.68
N LEU A 187 5.90 -20.90 -17.39
CA LEU A 187 5.12 -22.07 -17.00
C LEU A 187 5.52 -22.56 -15.60
N ARG A 188 6.83 -22.68 -15.32
CA ARG A 188 7.34 -23.09 -14.00
C ARG A 188 6.93 -22.12 -12.89
N ILE A 189 6.85 -20.82 -13.18
CA ILE A 189 6.47 -19.77 -12.22
C ILE A 189 4.96 -19.83 -11.95
N GLU A 190 4.13 -19.90 -12.98
CA GLU A 190 2.68 -19.95 -12.80
C GLU A 190 2.22 -21.26 -12.15
N ASP A 191 2.93 -22.37 -12.41
CA ASP A 191 2.75 -23.66 -11.73
C ASP A 191 3.07 -23.61 -10.22
N MET A 192 3.71 -22.54 -9.71
CA MET A 192 3.88 -22.32 -8.26
C MET A 192 2.60 -21.79 -7.59
N THR A 193 1.57 -21.44 -8.35
CA THR A 193 0.26 -21.03 -7.81
C THR A 193 -0.39 -22.19 -7.07
N ASP A 194 -0.84 -21.92 -5.85
CA ASP A 194 -1.54 -22.87 -5.00
C ASP A 194 -2.72 -22.15 -4.35
N TYR A 195 -3.91 -22.33 -4.92
CA TYR A 195 -5.12 -21.68 -4.42
C TYR A 195 -5.52 -22.15 -3.02
N GLU A 196 -5.22 -23.39 -2.65
CA GLU A 196 -5.57 -23.95 -1.35
C GLU A 196 -4.71 -23.34 -0.25
N GLN A 197 -3.43 -23.10 -0.53
CA GLN A 197 -2.51 -22.40 0.38
C GLN A 197 -2.60 -20.87 0.28
N GLY A 198 -3.43 -20.33 -0.62
CA GLY A 198 -3.55 -18.90 -0.84
C GLY A 198 -2.25 -18.29 -1.39
N VAL A 199 -1.63 -18.95 -2.36
CA VAL A 199 -0.49 -18.47 -3.14
C VAL A 199 -0.93 -18.27 -4.59
N THR A 200 -0.69 -17.10 -5.16
CA THR A 200 -0.94 -16.85 -6.59
C THR A 200 0.22 -16.12 -7.21
N LEU A 201 0.71 -16.63 -8.35
CA LEU A 201 1.70 -15.97 -9.19
C LEU A 201 1.07 -15.66 -10.54
N ASN A 202 1.31 -14.46 -11.04
CA ASN A 202 0.81 -14.03 -12.34
C ASN A 202 1.91 -13.33 -13.12
N VAL A 203 2.25 -13.85 -14.30
CA VAL A 203 3.19 -13.18 -15.22
C VAL A 203 2.41 -12.16 -16.05
N GLY A 204 2.29 -10.94 -15.52
CA GLY A 204 1.40 -9.92 -16.08
C GLY A 204 1.96 -9.15 -17.29
N LYS A 205 3.27 -9.19 -17.53
CA LYS A 205 3.93 -8.49 -18.65
C LYS A 205 5.16 -9.25 -19.10
N ILE A 206 5.36 -9.31 -20.41
CA ILE A 206 6.54 -9.89 -21.07
C ILE A 206 6.99 -9.00 -22.23
N SER A 207 8.29 -8.90 -22.46
CA SER A 207 8.90 -8.22 -23.62
C SER A 207 10.21 -8.90 -24.01
N GLY A 208 10.50 -9.04 -25.30
CA GLY A 208 11.75 -9.65 -25.77
C GLY A 208 11.83 -9.71 -27.29
N GLY A 209 13.04 -9.93 -27.80
CA GLY A 209 13.32 -9.96 -29.25
C GLY A 209 13.56 -8.60 -29.87
N THR A 210 14.27 -8.60 -30.99
CA THR A 210 14.60 -7.40 -31.78
C THR A 210 14.07 -7.47 -33.20
N ALA A 211 14.11 -8.65 -33.82
CA ALA A 211 13.60 -8.92 -35.16
C ALA A 211 13.16 -10.39 -35.29
N ASP A 212 12.30 -10.68 -36.25
CA ASP A 212 11.77 -12.03 -36.52
C ASP A 212 12.85 -13.00 -37.06
N ASN A 213 13.81 -12.49 -37.83
CA ASN A 213 14.90 -13.27 -38.42
C ASN A 213 16.14 -13.41 -37.51
N THR A 214 16.05 -13.02 -36.24
CA THR A 214 17.15 -13.06 -35.26
C THR A 214 16.74 -13.88 -34.04
N ILE A 215 17.58 -14.84 -33.64
CA ILE A 215 17.41 -15.54 -32.36
C ILE A 215 17.55 -14.53 -31.24
N SER A 216 16.52 -14.40 -30.40
CA SER A 216 16.49 -13.41 -29.32
C SER A 216 17.53 -13.73 -28.24
N ASP A 217 18.38 -12.78 -27.91
CA ASP A 217 19.36 -12.88 -26.81
C ASP A 217 18.85 -12.28 -25.50
N TYR A 218 17.69 -11.61 -25.52
CA TYR A 218 17.10 -10.95 -24.35
C TYR A 218 15.58 -11.13 -24.28
N CYS A 219 15.07 -11.39 -23.08
CA CYS A 219 13.64 -11.30 -22.76
C CYS A 219 13.48 -10.99 -21.27
N GLU A 220 12.48 -10.18 -20.93
CA GLU A 220 12.10 -9.83 -19.56
C GLU A 220 10.61 -10.06 -19.33
N ALA A 221 10.25 -10.43 -18.09
CA ALA A 221 8.87 -10.56 -17.65
C ALA A 221 8.70 -10.06 -16.22
N THR A 222 7.52 -9.55 -15.86
CA THR A 222 7.20 -9.15 -14.48
C THR A 222 6.20 -10.10 -13.85
N VAL A 223 6.46 -10.50 -12.62
CA VAL A 223 5.63 -11.43 -11.84
C VAL A 223 5.02 -10.69 -10.65
N ASP A 224 3.70 -10.77 -10.53
CA ASP A 224 2.96 -10.40 -9.32
C ASP A 224 2.78 -11.65 -8.46
N LEU A 225 3.26 -11.60 -7.21
CA LEU A 225 3.12 -12.66 -6.22
C LEU A 225 2.17 -12.20 -5.13
N ARG A 226 1.18 -13.03 -4.78
CA ARG A 226 0.34 -12.86 -3.59
C ARG A 226 0.42 -14.08 -2.70
N VAL A 227 0.52 -13.85 -1.39
CA VAL A 227 0.71 -14.90 -0.36
C VAL A 227 -0.02 -14.55 0.92
N GLU A 228 -0.56 -15.54 1.63
CA GLU A 228 -1.27 -15.32 2.91
C GLU A 228 -0.34 -15.14 4.11
N SER A 229 0.90 -15.66 4.06
CA SER A 229 1.78 -15.69 5.23
C SER A 229 3.25 -15.43 4.89
N THR A 230 3.99 -14.91 5.87
CA THR A 230 5.42 -14.63 5.71
C THR A 230 6.23 -15.91 5.45
N GLN A 231 5.79 -17.05 5.98
CA GLN A 231 6.39 -18.35 5.67
C GLN A 231 6.27 -18.67 4.17
N LEU A 232 5.06 -18.56 3.61
CA LEU A 232 4.83 -18.78 2.18
C LEU A 232 5.59 -17.75 1.32
N ALA A 233 5.65 -16.50 1.76
CA ALA A 233 6.44 -15.47 1.10
C ALA A 233 7.90 -15.88 0.95
N ASN A 234 8.52 -16.35 2.03
CA ASN A 234 9.92 -16.80 2.03
C ASN A 234 10.12 -18.08 1.19
N GLU A 235 9.17 -19.02 1.25
CA GLU A 235 9.23 -20.25 0.48
C GLU A 235 9.19 -19.96 -1.03
N ILE A 236 8.23 -19.15 -1.48
CA ILE A 236 8.08 -18.83 -2.90
C ILE A 236 9.22 -17.94 -3.39
N ASP A 237 9.70 -16.97 -2.58
CA ASP A 237 10.90 -16.19 -2.90
C ASP A 237 12.11 -17.09 -3.11
N GLY A 238 12.30 -18.10 -2.24
CA GLY A 238 13.33 -19.13 -2.41
C GLY A 238 13.19 -19.90 -3.72
N LYS A 239 11.98 -20.41 -4.03
CA LYS A 239 11.70 -21.14 -5.29
C LYS A 239 11.98 -20.29 -6.53
N LEU A 240 11.63 -19.00 -6.52
CA LEU A 240 11.91 -18.06 -7.60
C LEU A 240 13.42 -17.84 -7.77
N ARG A 241 14.15 -17.64 -6.66
CA ARG A 241 15.61 -17.47 -6.69
C ARG A 241 16.36 -18.74 -7.12
N ASP A 242 15.75 -19.91 -6.92
CA ASP A 242 16.32 -21.19 -7.31
C ASP A 242 16.06 -21.58 -8.76
N LEU A 243 15.29 -20.79 -9.53
CA LEU A 243 15.09 -21.02 -10.96
C LEU A 243 16.44 -21.14 -11.69
N LYS A 244 16.60 -22.23 -12.43
CA LYS A 244 17.79 -22.52 -13.23
C LYS A 244 17.45 -22.45 -14.72
N PRO A 245 18.43 -22.07 -15.57
CA PRO A 245 18.31 -22.19 -17.01
C PRO A 245 17.83 -23.59 -17.43
N ILE A 246 16.85 -23.64 -18.33
CA ILE A 246 16.30 -24.86 -18.93
C ILE A 246 17.15 -25.26 -20.13
N GLN A 247 17.63 -24.29 -20.90
CA GLN A 247 18.49 -24.50 -22.06
C GLN A 247 19.96 -24.25 -21.76
N GLU A 248 20.84 -24.98 -22.45
CA GLU A 248 22.27 -24.65 -22.50
C GLU A 248 22.48 -23.23 -23.06
N ASN A 249 23.58 -22.58 -22.64
CA ASN A 249 23.95 -21.23 -23.06
C ASN A 249 22.88 -20.14 -22.83
N THR A 250 22.01 -20.35 -21.84
CA THR A 250 21.09 -19.32 -21.36
C THR A 250 21.33 -18.98 -19.90
N GLN A 251 20.88 -17.81 -19.47
CA GLN A 251 20.94 -17.34 -18.09
C GLN A 251 19.55 -16.88 -17.65
N VAL A 252 19.25 -17.07 -16.37
CA VAL A 252 18.05 -16.56 -15.71
C VAL A 252 18.51 -15.67 -14.55
N LEU A 253 18.03 -14.43 -14.53
CA LEU A 253 18.29 -13.44 -13.50
C LEU A 253 16.95 -13.03 -12.89
N ILE A 254 16.92 -12.94 -11.57
CA ILE A 254 15.73 -12.57 -10.80
C ILE A 254 16.03 -11.27 -10.06
N GLU A 255 15.26 -10.24 -10.34
CA GLU A 255 15.27 -8.97 -9.63
C GLU A 255 13.95 -8.78 -8.86
N GLY A 256 13.96 -7.91 -7.85
CA GLY A 256 12.80 -7.66 -7.00
C GLY A 256 12.73 -8.55 -5.76
N ASN A 257 11.62 -8.41 -5.04
CA ASN A 257 11.39 -8.98 -3.73
C ASN A 257 9.93 -8.83 -3.29
N MET A 258 9.62 -9.39 -2.12
CA MET A 258 8.42 -9.02 -1.37
C MET A 258 8.39 -7.52 -1.10
N ASN A 259 7.42 -6.82 -1.68
CA ASN A 259 7.22 -5.39 -1.49
C ASN A 259 6.43 -5.15 -0.19
N ARG A 260 5.21 -5.67 -0.11
CA ARG A 260 4.35 -5.58 1.09
C ARG A 260 4.31 -6.95 1.79
N PRO A 261 4.71 -7.05 3.07
CA PRO A 261 4.50 -8.27 3.84
C PRO A 261 3.01 -8.60 4.00
N PRO A 262 2.65 -9.84 4.31
CA PRO A 262 1.29 -10.18 4.70
C PRO A 262 0.84 -9.41 5.95
N PHE A 263 -0.41 -8.96 5.94
CA PHE A 263 -1.08 -8.38 7.09
C PHE A 263 -2.07 -9.42 7.58
N SER A 264 -1.67 -10.23 8.55
CA SER A 264 -2.56 -11.19 9.22
C SER A 264 -3.31 -10.54 10.39
N GLN A 265 -4.54 -10.97 10.64
CA GLN A 265 -5.28 -10.53 11.83
C GLN A 265 -4.72 -11.25 13.08
N THR A 266 -3.86 -10.57 13.83
CA THR A 266 -3.42 -11.02 15.16
C THR A 266 -4.53 -10.86 16.19
N LYS A 267 -4.39 -11.48 17.36
CA LYS A 267 -5.32 -11.27 18.49
C LYS A 267 -5.41 -9.79 18.87
N GLU A 268 -4.28 -9.09 18.93
CA GLU A 268 -4.23 -7.69 19.33
C GLU A 268 -4.86 -6.78 18.27
N SER A 269 -4.68 -7.08 16.98
CA SER A 269 -5.38 -6.37 15.90
C SER A 269 -6.89 -6.67 15.89
N ARG A 270 -7.29 -7.86 16.34
CA ARG A 270 -8.70 -8.21 16.55
C ARG A 270 -9.31 -7.42 17.70
N ASP A 271 -8.62 -7.33 18.83
CA ASP A 271 -9.04 -6.53 19.99
C ASP A 271 -9.20 -5.04 19.58
N LEU A 272 -8.29 -4.52 18.75
CA LEU A 272 -8.37 -3.18 18.16
C LEU A 272 -9.59 -3.03 17.22
N PHE A 273 -9.86 -4.03 16.36
CA PHE A 273 -11.05 -4.04 15.51
C PHE A 273 -12.35 -4.04 16.32
N ASP A 274 -12.45 -4.87 17.35
CA ASP A 274 -13.66 -4.99 18.16
C ASP A 274 -13.95 -3.66 18.90
N MET A 275 -12.92 -2.94 19.36
CA MET A 275 -13.06 -1.57 19.86
C MET A 275 -13.58 -0.61 18.79
N ALA A 276 -13.00 -0.62 17.59
CA ALA A 276 -13.44 0.23 16.49
C ALA A 276 -14.89 -0.09 16.08
N SER A 277 -15.30 -1.36 16.13
CA SER A 277 -16.66 -1.80 15.84
C SER A 277 -17.67 -1.31 16.88
N ALA A 278 -17.34 -1.41 18.17
CA ALA A 278 -18.17 -0.86 19.24
C ALA A 278 -18.34 0.67 19.11
N ILE A 279 -17.25 1.39 18.79
CA ILE A 279 -17.28 2.83 18.56
C ILE A 279 -18.12 3.18 17.33
N ALA A 280 -18.03 2.41 16.24
CA ALA A 280 -18.83 2.64 15.04
C ALA A 280 -20.33 2.50 15.34
N ALA A 281 -20.71 1.49 16.14
CA ALA A 281 -22.10 1.32 16.59
C ALA A 281 -22.61 2.54 17.39
N GLU A 282 -21.78 3.13 18.26
CA GLU A 282 -22.12 4.38 18.95
C GLU A 282 -22.26 5.57 18.00
N VAL A 283 -21.45 5.62 16.94
CA VAL A 283 -21.52 6.66 15.90
C VAL A 283 -22.75 6.47 15.00
N GLY A 284 -23.31 5.26 14.94
CA GLY A 284 -24.56 4.95 14.25
C GLY A 284 -24.40 4.12 12.98
N PHE A 285 -23.35 3.32 12.85
CA PHE A 285 -23.20 2.37 11.74
C PHE A 285 -22.47 1.08 12.13
N ASP A 286 -22.77 0.00 11.41
CA ASP A 286 -22.10 -1.28 11.61
C ASP A 286 -20.74 -1.31 10.89
N LEU A 287 -19.67 -1.59 11.64
CA LEU A 287 -18.34 -1.77 11.06
C LEU A 287 -18.04 -3.25 10.87
N VAL A 288 -17.89 -3.63 9.61
CA VAL A 288 -17.58 -5.01 9.20
C VAL A 288 -16.12 -5.09 8.77
N GLY A 289 -15.37 -6.03 9.35
CA GLY A 289 -14.02 -6.36 8.93
C GLY A 289 -14.00 -7.20 7.66
N MET A 290 -13.01 -6.98 6.80
CA MET A 290 -12.78 -7.82 5.62
C MET A 290 -11.31 -8.11 5.36
N HIS A 291 -11.09 -9.17 4.59
CA HIS A 291 -9.80 -9.54 4.01
C HIS A 291 -9.72 -9.02 2.56
N THR A 292 -8.54 -8.61 2.10
CA THR A 292 -8.32 -8.17 0.71
C THR A 292 -6.96 -8.63 0.15
N GLY A 293 -6.87 -8.76 -1.17
CA GLY A 293 -5.64 -9.18 -1.85
C GLY A 293 -4.60 -8.06 -2.07
N GLY A 294 -4.99 -6.80 -1.90
CA GLY A 294 -4.11 -5.64 -2.09
C GLY A 294 -3.27 -5.32 -0.85
N GLY A 295 -2.04 -4.82 -1.04
CA GLY A 295 -1.22 -4.30 0.05
C GLY A 295 -1.54 -2.84 0.38
N SER A 296 -0.91 -2.32 1.44
CA SER A 296 -0.91 -0.91 1.84
C SER A 296 0.33 -0.63 2.70
N ASP A 297 0.63 0.63 2.99
CA ASP A 297 1.71 1.00 3.92
C ASP A 297 1.57 0.38 5.32
N GLY A 298 0.34 0.11 5.80
CA GLY A 298 0.12 -0.58 7.08
C GLY A 298 0.68 -2.01 7.10
N SER A 299 0.81 -2.64 5.93
CA SER A 299 1.30 -4.01 5.79
C SER A 299 2.76 -4.18 6.23
N PHE A 300 3.56 -3.10 6.24
CA PHE A 300 4.97 -3.15 6.64
C PHE A 300 5.18 -3.54 8.11
N LEU A 301 4.20 -3.25 8.96
CA LEU A 301 4.34 -3.39 10.42
C LEU A 301 3.19 -4.20 11.05
N ALA A 302 2.18 -4.61 10.28
CA ALA A 302 0.98 -5.24 10.79
C ALA A 302 1.20 -6.58 11.51
N GLU A 303 2.27 -7.33 11.21
CA GLU A 303 2.62 -8.54 11.98
C GLU A 303 3.17 -8.23 13.38
N LYS A 304 3.64 -6.99 13.61
CA LYS A 304 4.34 -6.59 14.84
C LYS A 304 3.53 -5.63 15.69
N ILE A 305 2.68 -4.82 15.06
CA ILE A 305 1.93 -3.74 15.68
C ILE A 305 0.46 -3.91 15.28
N PRO A 306 -0.49 -3.86 16.23
CA PRO A 306 -1.91 -3.88 15.93
C PRO A 306 -2.28 -2.77 14.93
N THR A 307 -2.73 -3.18 13.76
CA THR A 307 -3.04 -2.27 12.65
C THR A 307 -4.51 -2.39 12.26
N LEU A 308 -5.15 -1.25 11.98
CA LEU A 308 -6.38 -1.18 11.22
C LEU A 308 -6.17 -0.34 9.97
N ASP A 309 -6.85 -0.73 8.90
CA ASP A 309 -6.71 -0.12 7.59
C ASP A 309 -8.09 0.03 6.93
N GLY A 310 -8.28 0.98 6.03
CA GLY A 310 -9.61 1.31 5.52
C GLY A 310 -10.40 2.24 6.44
N LEU A 311 -9.69 3.03 7.27
CA LEU A 311 -10.31 4.02 8.17
C LEU A 311 -10.71 5.32 7.47
N GLY A 312 -10.48 5.42 6.17
CA GLY A 312 -10.84 6.54 5.30
C GLY A 312 -12.32 6.63 4.97
N VAL A 313 -12.63 7.43 3.96
CA VAL A 313 -14.00 7.66 3.46
C VAL A 313 -14.53 6.45 2.69
N ASP A 314 -15.85 6.30 2.61
CA ASP A 314 -16.48 5.30 1.74
C ASP A 314 -16.70 5.88 0.35
N GLY A 315 -16.64 5.02 -0.66
CA GLY A 315 -16.68 5.43 -2.06
C GLY A 315 -16.57 4.25 -3.01
N VAL A 316 -16.42 4.54 -4.30
CA VAL A 316 -16.30 3.52 -5.34
C VAL A 316 -15.25 3.91 -6.36
N GLY A 317 -14.60 2.90 -6.92
CA GLY A 317 -13.70 3.02 -8.08
C GLY A 317 -12.34 3.65 -7.78
N PRO A 318 -11.64 3.31 -6.67
CA PRO A 318 -10.25 3.74 -6.52
C PRO A 318 -9.45 3.30 -7.75
N HIS A 319 -8.44 4.10 -8.11
CA HIS A 319 -7.61 3.91 -9.30
C HIS A 319 -8.34 4.04 -10.65
N THR A 320 -9.53 4.66 -10.68
CA THR A 320 -10.27 4.95 -11.91
C THR A 320 -10.53 6.45 -12.07
N LEU A 321 -10.75 6.91 -13.30
CA LEU A 321 -11.14 8.31 -13.57
C LEU A 321 -12.55 8.65 -13.06
N THR A 322 -13.32 7.62 -12.72
CA THR A 322 -14.69 7.72 -12.20
C THR A 322 -14.74 7.58 -10.68
N GLU A 323 -13.59 7.61 -10.00
CA GLU A 323 -13.56 7.50 -8.54
C GLU A 323 -14.44 8.56 -7.88
N TYR A 324 -15.13 8.19 -6.82
CA TYR A 324 -15.85 9.15 -6.00
C TYR A 324 -15.89 8.71 -4.54
N LEU A 325 -15.93 9.69 -3.64
CA LEU A 325 -16.33 9.47 -2.25
C LEU A 325 -17.82 9.77 -2.06
N LYS A 326 -18.40 9.20 -1.01
CA LYS A 326 -19.74 9.52 -0.54
C LYS A 326 -19.68 10.61 0.54
N ILE A 327 -20.35 11.73 0.34
CA ILE A 327 -20.40 12.85 1.32
C ILE A 327 -20.93 12.37 2.66
N SER A 328 -21.98 11.55 2.63
CA SER A 328 -22.61 10.91 3.79
C SER A 328 -21.65 10.10 4.65
N SER A 329 -20.53 9.64 4.08
CA SER A 329 -19.50 8.90 4.83
C SER A 329 -18.52 9.78 5.62
N LEU A 330 -18.37 11.06 5.24
CA LEU A 330 -17.34 11.94 5.83
C LEU A 330 -17.49 12.08 7.35
N GLN A 331 -18.68 12.46 7.81
CA GLN A 331 -18.92 12.74 9.22
C GLN A 331 -18.87 11.48 10.10
N PRO A 332 -19.54 10.36 9.75
CA PRO A 332 -19.44 9.13 10.54
C PRO A 332 -18.00 8.58 10.61
N ARG A 333 -17.24 8.62 9.50
CA ARG A 333 -15.85 8.13 9.47
C ARG A 333 -14.91 9.00 10.30
N MET A 334 -15.05 10.33 10.18
CA MET A 334 -14.31 11.26 11.03
C MET A 334 -14.62 11.04 12.53
N ASN A 335 -15.89 10.81 12.87
CA ASN A 335 -16.31 10.54 14.25
C ASN A 335 -15.77 9.21 14.79
N LEU A 336 -15.77 8.16 13.97
CA LEU A 336 -15.14 6.88 14.31
C LEU A 336 -13.65 7.08 14.62
N LEU A 337 -12.90 7.70 13.70
CA LEU A 337 -11.47 7.93 13.87
C LEU A 337 -11.17 8.78 15.12
N ARG A 338 -11.93 9.87 15.32
CA ARG A 338 -11.82 10.73 16.50
C ARG A 338 -12.03 9.94 17.80
N LYS A 339 -13.14 9.20 17.91
CA LYS A 339 -13.45 8.42 19.12
C LYS A 339 -12.43 7.31 19.34
N LEU A 340 -11.97 6.65 18.29
CA LEU A 340 -10.94 5.62 18.39
C LEU A 340 -9.66 6.19 18.98
N ILE A 341 -9.15 7.31 18.45
CA ILE A 341 -7.96 7.99 18.99
C ILE A 341 -8.10 8.33 20.48
N LEU A 342 -9.28 8.75 20.92
CA LEU A 342 -9.54 9.11 22.32
C LEU A 342 -9.67 7.90 23.27
N ASN A 343 -10.02 6.72 22.76
CA ASN A 343 -10.21 5.52 23.58
C ASN A 343 -8.98 4.60 23.61
N LEU A 344 -8.00 4.81 22.73
CA LEU A 344 -6.78 4.02 22.73
C LEU A 344 -5.90 4.36 23.95
N THR A 345 -5.45 3.30 24.61
CA THR A 345 -4.59 3.32 25.81
C THR A 345 -3.38 2.44 25.59
#